data_AF-A0A6J7QY15-F1
#
_entry.id   AF-A0A6J7QY15-F1
#
_cell.length_a   1.000
_cell.length_b   1.000
_cell.length_c   1.000
_cell.angle_alpha   90.00
_cell.angle_beta   90.00
_cell.angle_gamma   90.00
#
_symmetry.space_group_name_H-M   'P 1'
#
loop_
_entity.id
_entity.type
_entity.pdbx_description
1 polymer ?
#
loop_
_entity_poly.entity_id
_entity_poly.type
_entity_poly.pdbx_seq_one_letter_code
_entity_poly.pdbx_strand_id
1 'polypeptide(L)'
;MSLARLRDLAERQGIERILPGHGPILAAPTKILTEYLEHRIARLDDVRAAVAAGANSPAEVVAIVYFNTLRELWPAAELSVRAQLQHLRDAGEISAEII
;
A
#
# COMPACT_ATOMS: atom_id res chain seq x y z
N MET A 1 5.02 -2.01 -10.01
CA MET A 1 4.91 -2.56 -8.63
C MET A 1 4.80 -4.10 -8.68
N SER A 2 5.19 -4.83 -7.63
CA SER A 2 5.18 -6.31 -7.60
C SER A 2 3.79 -6.94 -7.80
N LEU A 3 2.74 -6.38 -7.17
CA LEU A 3 1.36 -6.87 -7.33
C LEU A 3 0.87 -6.78 -8.78
N ALA A 4 1.19 -5.71 -9.50
CA ALA A 4 0.87 -5.60 -10.92
C ALA A 4 1.55 -6.71 -11.73
N ARG A 5 2.84 -6.98 -11.48
CA ARG A 5 3.55 -8.08 -12.14
C ARG A 5 2.92 -9.44 -11.84
N LEU A 6 2.48 -9.68 -10.61
CA LEU A 6 1.79 -10.92 -10.22
C LEU A 6 0.42 -11.04 -10.89
N ARG A 7 -0.36 -9.96 -10.94
CA ARG A 7 -1.67 -9.94 -11.63
C ARG A 7 -1.49 -10.28 -13.11
N ASP A 8 -0.54 -9.61 -13.77
CA ASP A 8 -0.32 -9.83 -15.20
C ASP A 8 0.25 -11.24 -15.47
N LEU A 9 1.05 -11.79 -14.54
CA LEU A 9 1.50 -13.19 -14.63
C LEU A 9 0.31 -14.16 -14.50
N ALA A 10 -0.57 -13.93 -13.53
CA ALA A 10 -1.74 -14.76 -13.29
C ALA A 10 -2.66 -14.78 -14.52
N GLU A 11 -2.88 -13.62 -15.13
CA GLU A 11 -3.66 -13.48 -16.36
C GLU A 11 -2.98 -14.19 -17.54
N ARG A 12 -1.71 -13.89 -17.82
CA ARG A 12 -0.98 -14.47 -18.96
C ARG A 12 -0.80 -15.99 -18.89
N GLN A 13 -0.76 -16.56 -17.70
CA GLN A 13 -0.52 -18.00 -17.49
C GLN A 13 -1.80 -18.76 -17.11
N GLY A 14 -2.96 -18.10 -17.07
CA GLY A 14 -4.22 -18.73 -16.68
C GLY A 14 -4.17 -19.34 -15.27
N ILE A 15 -3.51 -18.67 -14.31
CA ILE A 15 -3.38 -19.19 -12.95
C ILE A 15 -4.74 -19.15 -12.27
N GLU A 16 -5.23 -20.31 -11.81
CA GLU A 16 -6.55 -20.45 -11.20
C GLU A 16 -6.55 -20.39 -9.67
N ARG A 17 -5.39 -20.63 -9.03
CA ARG A 17 -5.27 -20.67 -7.56
C ARG A 17 -3.95 -20.08 -7.05
N ILE A 18 -4.01 -19.37 -5.92
CA ILE A 18 -2.83 -18.98 -5.13
C ILE A 18 -2.82 -19.80 -3.83
N LEU A 19 -1.66 -20.36 -3.49
CA LEU A 19 -1.40 -21.00 -2.19
C LEU A 19 -0.60 -20.02 -1.31
N PRO A 20 -1.27 -19.19 -0.49
CA PRO A 20 -0.58 -18.19 0.32
C PRO A 20 0.15 -18.85 1.50
N GLY A 21 1.12 -18.11 2.07
CA GLY A 21 1.80 -18.56 3.28
C GLY A 21 0.92 -18.58 4.53
N HIS A 22 -0.23 -17.91 4.50
CA HIS A 22 -1.23 -17.91 5.57
C HIS A 22 -2.64 -17.74 4.99
N GLY A 23 -3.64 -18.23 5.72
CA GLY A 23 -5.04 -18.18 5.28
C GLY A 23 -5.41 -19.26 4.27
N PRO A 24 -6.63 -19.20 3.71
CA PRO A 24 -7.14 -20.22 2.79
C PRO A 24 -6.55 -20.08 1.38
N ILE A 25 -6.72 -21.13 0.58
CA ILE A 25 -6.46 -21.11 -0.87
C ILE A 25 -7.37 -20.06 -1.53
N LEU A 26 -6.80 -19.29 -2.46
CA LEU A 26 -7.49 -18.20 -3.14
C LEU A 26 -7.87 -18.62 -4.56
N ALA A 27 -9.17 -18.75 -4.82
CA ALA A 27 -9.74 -19.16 -6.11
C ALA A 27 -10.27 -17.95 -6.90
N ALA A 28 -9.36 -17.07 -7.35
CA ALA A 28 -9.55 -16.06 -8.41
C ALA A 28 -8.33 -15.11 -8.43
N PRO A 29 -7.14 -15.58 -8.83
CA PRO A 29 -5.89 -14.86 -8.63
C PRO A 29 -5.89 -13.46 -9.24
N THR A 30 -6.34 -13.32 -10.49
CA THR A 30 -6.38 -12.02 -11.18
C THR A 30 -7.28 -11.02 -10.47
N LYS A 31 -8.47 -11.44 -10.03
CA LYS A 31 -9.41 -10.58 -9.29
C LYS A 31 -8.79 -10.12 -7.97
N ILE A 32 -8.30 -11.06 -7.17
CA ILE A 32 -7.76 -10.77 -5.84
C ILE A 32 -6.51 -9.89 -5.94
N LEU A 33 -5.60 -10.17 -6.88
CA LEU A 33 -4.42 -9.34 -7.08
C LEU A 33 -4.77 -7.93 -7.59
N THR A 34 -5.88 -7.79 -8.32
CA THR A 34 -6.41 -6.49 -8.73
C THR A 34 -6.94 -5.71 -7.52
N GLU A 35 -7.78 -6.33 -6.68
CA GLU A 35 -8.28 -5.72 -5.44
C GLU A 35 -7.13 -5.27 -4.51
N TYR A 36 -6.10 -6.10 -4.36
CA TYR A 36 -4.91 -5.75 -3.56
C TYR A 36 -4.10 -4.61 -4.19
N LEU A 37 -3.97 -4.60 -5.51
CA LEU A 37 -3.29 -3.54 -6.25
C LEU A 37 -4.03 -2.22 -6.08
N GLU A 38 -5.34 -2.21 -6.28
CA GLU A 38 -6.21 -1.05 -6.12
C GLU A 38 -6.16 -0.51 -4.68
N HIS A 39 -6.26 -1.40 -3.68
CA HIS A 39 -6.16 -0.99 -2.28
C HIS A 39 -4.81 -0.33 -1.97
N ARG A 40 -3.71 -0.86 -2.53
CA ARG A 40 -2.38 -0.28 -2.33
C ARG A 40 -2.22 1.06 -3.03
N ILE A 41 -2.79 1.22 -4.23
CA ILE A 41 -2.78 2.51 -4.94
C ILE A 41 -3.58 3.55 -4.14
N ALA A 42 -4.80 3.21 -3.72
CA ALA A 42 -5.63 4.10 -2.92
C ALA A 42 -4.92 4.56 -1.64
N ARG A 43 -4.22 3.65 -0.95
CA ARG A 43 -3.44 4.00 0.24
C ARG A 43 -2.26 4.94 -0.09
N LEU A 44 -1.59 4.77 -1.22
CA LEU A 44 -0.54 5.70 -1.65
C LEU A 44 -1.13 7.06 -1.99
N ASP A 45 -2.33 7.12 -2.57
CA ASP A 45 -3.03 8.38 -2.83
C ASP A 45 -3.40 9.10 -1.54
N ASP A 46 -3.88 8.38 -0.51
CA ASP A 46 -4.12 8.96 0.82
C ASP A 46 -2.84 9.56 1.41
N VAL A 47 -1.69 8.88 1.26
CA VAL A 47 -0.39 9.37 1.74
C VAL A 47 0.08 10.60 0.95
N ARG A 48 -0.06 10.59 -0.39
CA ARG A 48 0.23 11.77 -1.23
C ARG A 48 -0.62 12.96 -0.81
N ALA A 49 -1.90 12.74 -0.58
CA ALA A 49 -2.83 13.79 -0.15
C ALA A 49 -2.45 14.35 1.22
N ALA A 50 -2.08 13.50 2.19
CA ALA A 50 -1.63 13.93 3.51
C ALA A 50 -0.36 14.79 3.43
N VAL A 51 0.62 14.38 2.61
CA VAL A 51 1.85 15.15 2.38
C VAL A 51 1.55 16.48 1.69
N ALA A 52 0.71 16.48 0.65
CA ALA A 52 0.30 17.69 -0.04
C ALA A 52 -0.48 18.67 0.86
N ALA A 53 -1.18 18.15 1.87
CA ALA A 53 -1.85 18.94 2.90
C ALA A 53 -0.89 19.49 3.98
N GLY A 54 0.40 19.18 3.90
CA GLY A 54 1.44 19.73 4.78
C GLY A 54 1.90 18.80 5.90
N ALA A 55 1.51 17.52 5.90
CA ALA A 55 2.06 16.55 6.85
C ALA A 55 3.57 16.41 6.63
N ASN A 56 4.34 16.67 7.67
CA ASN A 56 5.80 16.72 7.62
C ASN A 56 6.48 15.53 8.30
N SER A 57 5.72 14.64 8.95
CA SER A 57 6.28 13.46 9.61
C SER A 57 5.43 12.20 9.39
N PRO A 58 6.00 10.99 9.49
CA PRO A 58 5.24 9.73 9.41
C PRO A 58 4.09 9.66 10.42
N ALA A 59 4.28 10.20 11.62
CA ALA A 59 3.25 10.21 12.65
C ALA A 59 2.05 11.09 12.28
N GLU A 60 2.28 12.25 11.65
CA GLU A 60 1.21 13.11 11.14
C GLU A 60 0.45 12.43 10.00
N VAL A 61 1.16 11.78 9.07
CA VAL A 61 0.54 11.01 8.00
C VAL A 61 -0.30 9.86 8.58
N VAL A 62 0.19 9.15 9.60
CA VAL A 62 -0.61 8.12 10.29
C VAL A 62 -1.87 8.72 10.89
N ALA A 63 -1.77 9.87 11.57
CA ALA A 63 -2.93 10.52 12.19
C ALA A 63 -4.00 10.92 11.16
N ILE A 64 -3.59 11.30 9.95
CA ILE A 64 -4.50 11.67 8.85
C ILE A 64 -5.07 10.42 8.17
N VAL A 65 -4.22 9.47 7.77
CA VAL A 65 -4.57 8.34 6.90
C VAL A 65 -5.19 7.17 7.68
N TYR A 66 -4.86 7.02 8.97
CA TYR A 66 -5.32 5.94 9.84
C TYR A 66 -6.23 6.44 10.98
N PHE A 67 -6.86 7.61 10.84
CA PHE A 67 -7.69 8.21 11.88
C PHE A 67 -8.82 7.31 12.40
N ASN A 68 -9.38 6.45 11.54
CA ASN A 68 -10.42 5.46 11.88
C ASN A 68 -9.87 4.10 12.35
N THR A 69 -8.55 3.96 12.48
CA THR A 69 -7.90 2.74 12.97
C THR A 69 -7.67 2.85 14.47
N LEU A 70 -7.86 1.75 15.21
CA LEU A 70 -7.55 1.67 16.64
C LEU A 70 -6.12 2.18 16.91
N ARG A 71 -5.97 3.08 17.90
CA ARG A 71 -4.68 3.75 18.18
C ARG A 71 -3.56 2.79 18.54
N GLU A 72 -3.90 1.66 19.16
CA GLU A 72 -2.97 0.57 19.49
C GLU A 72 -2.32 -0.06 18.24
N LEU A 73 -2.91 0.09 17.05
CA LEU A 73 -2.35 -0.36 15.78
C LEU A 73 -1.50 0.71 15.07
N TRP A 74 -1.48 1.95 15.56
CA TRP A 74 -0.75 3.05 14.91
C TRP A 74 0.77 2.81 14.81
N PRO A 75 1.45 2.19 15.79
CA PRO A 75 2.87 1.87 15.63
C PRO A 75 3.14 0.98 14.41
N ALA A 76 2.25 0.02 14.12
CA ALA A 76 2.37 -0.82 12.92
C ALA A 76 2.01 -0.05 11.63
N ALA A 77 1.02 0.85 11.70
CA ALA A 77 0.68 1.73 10.59
C ALA A 77 1.85 2.66 10.23
N GLU A 78 2.59 3.17 11.23
CA GLU A 78 3.74 4.04 11.00
C GLU A 78 4.85 3.35 10.22
N LEU A 79 5.13 2.07 10.51
CA LEU A 79 6.06 1.27 9.71
C LEU A 79 5.63 1.18 8.24
N SER A 80 4.33 1.03 8.00
CA SER A 80 3.76 1.00 6.65
C SER A 80 3.88 2.36 5.95
N VAL A 81 3.56 3.45 6.65
CA VAL A 81 3.68 4.83 6.15
C VAL A 81 5.13 5.16 5.81
N ARG A 82 6.10 4.79 6.65
CA ARG A 82 7.52 4.99 6.36
C ARG A 82 7.95 4.32 5.05
N ALA A 83 7.50 3.08 4.82
CA ALA A 83 7.77 2.37 3.56
C ALA A 83 7.08 3.02 2.36
N GLN A 84 5.86 3.54 2.54
CA GLN A 84 5.12 4.25 1.48
C GLN A 84 5.77 5.58 1.12
N LEU A 85 6.16 6.39 2.11
CA LEU A 85 6.91 7.62 1.90
C LEU A 85 8.23 7.35 1.17
N GLN A 86 8.97 6.31 1.58
CA GLN A 86 10.18 5.92 0.88
C GLN A 86 9.91 5.56 -0.58
N HIS A 87 8.86 4.75 -0.84
CA HIS A 87 8.47 4.37 -2.18
C HIS A 87 8.16 5.59 -3.07
N LEU A 88 7.43 6.57 -2.54
CA LEU A 88 7.07 7.80 -3.26
C LEU A 88 8.30 8.69 -3.52
N ARG A 89 9.25 8.76 -2.57
CA ARG A 89 10.53 9.44 -2.77
C ARG A 89 11.37 8.79 -3.87
N ASP A 90 11.49 7.46 -3.85
CA ASP A 90 12.23 6.71 -4.87
C ASP A 90 11.61 6.90 -6.27
N ALA A 91 10.31 7.12 -6.34
CA ALA A 91 9.58 7.43 -7.57
C ALA A 91 9.66 8.92 -7.99
N GLY A 92 10.26 9.79 -7.17
CA GLY A 92 10.37 11.24 -7.43
C GLY A 92 9.06 11.99 -7.26
N GLU A 93 8.08 11.41 -6.56
CA GLU A 93 6.72 11.98 -6.44
C GLU A 93 6.57 12.93 -5.24
N ILE A 94 7.42 12.79 -4.23
CA ILE A 94 7.49 13.68 -3.07
C ILE A 94 8.95 14.07 -2.79
N SER A 95 9.16 15.23 -2.17
CA SER A 95 10.51 15.73 -1.86
C SER A 95 11.23 14.82 -0.84
N ALA A 96 12.55 14.71 -1.00
CA ALA A 96 13.43 14.01 -0.05
C ALA A 96 13.48 14.72 1.33
N GLU A 97 13.16 16.01 1.36
CA GLU A 97 13.18 16.86 2.56
C GLU A 97 11.95 16.68 3.45
N ILE A 98 10.90 16.00 2.97
CA ILE A 98 9.69 15.69 3.75
C ILE A 98 9.95 14.41 4.57
N ILE A 99 10.37 14.58 5.83
CA ILE A 99 10.57 13.53 6.86
C ILE A 99 10.37 14.07 8.28
#